data_AF-A0A7C0VY20-F1
#
_entry.id   AF-A0A7C0VY20-F1
#
_cell.length_a   1.000
_cell.length_b   1.000
_cell.length_c   1.000
_cell.angle_alpha   90.00
_cell.angle_beta   90.00
_cell.angle_gamma   90.00
#
_symmetry.space_group_name_H-M   'P 1'
#
loop_
_entity.id
_entity.type
_entity.pdbx_description
1 polymer ?
#
loop_
_entity_poly.entity_id
_entity_poly.type
_entity_poly.pdbx_seq_one_letter_code
_entity_poly.pdbx_strand_id
1 'polypeptide(L)' 'MEDKAHAIVAVTFLILIGLGAGFVAWWMQAGTPQVKIYDIVSPYSVSGLSADAPVQYKGVGVGSVQSVKLDPG' A
#
# COMPACT_ATOMS: atom_id res chain seq x y z
N MET A 1 14.97 19.06 45.49
CA MET A 1 15.47 19.37 44.13
C MET A 1 15.22 18.15 43.26
N GLU A 2 13.96 17.89 42.92
CA GLU A 2 13.50 16.60 42.33
C GLU A 2 12.91 16.76 40.91
N ASP A 3 12.63 18.00 40.51
CA ASP A 3 12.01 18.34 39.22
C ASP A 3 12.92 18.13 38.01
N LYS A 4 14.24 18.26 38.19
CA LYS A 4 15.21 18.12 37.09
C LYS A 4 15.34 16.68 36.61
N ALA A 5 15.24 15.72 37.53
CA ALA A 5 15.28 14.29 37.19
C ALA A 5 14.05 13.86 36.39
N HIS A 6 12.86 14.38 36.76
CA HIS A 6 11.61 14.11 36.05
C HIS A 6 11.61 14.72 34.65
N ALA A 7 12.16 15.92 34.48
CA ALA A 7 12.32 16.52 33.16
C ALA A 7 13.21 15.68 32.23
N ILE A 8 14.31 15.11 32.75
CA ILE A 8 15.19 14.23 31.98
C ILE A 8 14.46 12.94 31.59
N VAL A 9 13.75 12.31 32.53
CA VAL A 9 12.98 11.10 32.27
C VAL A 9 11.89 11.34 31.22
N ALA A 10 11.19 12.47 31.29
CA ALA A 10 10.15 12.85 30.33
C ALA A 10 10.74 13.02 28.91
N VAL A 11 11.88 13.70 28.78
CA VAL A 11 12.54 13.88 27.47
C VAL A 11 13.04 12.56 26.92
N THR A 12 13.66 11.72 27.75
CA THR A 12 14.12 10.38 27.33
C THR A 12 12.96 9.52 26.86
N PHE A 13 11.84 9.53 27.59
CA PHE A 13 10.63 8.82 27.20
C PHE A 13 10.07 9.31 25.85
N LEU A 14 10.04 10.62 25.66
CA LEU A 14 9.57 11.22 24.42
C LEU A 14 10.45 10.82 23.21
N ILE A 15 11.77 10.79 23.40
CA ILE A 15 12.72 10.32 22.38
C ILE A 15 12.50 8.84 22.06
N LEU A 16 12.36 7.99 23.07
CA LEU A 16 12.10 6.56 22.87
C LEU A 16 10.82 6.31 22.08
N ILE A 17 9.74 7.02 22.42
CA ILE A 17 8.48 6.94 21.66
C ILE A 17 8.67 7.47 20.24
N GLY A 18 9.36 8.59 20.05
CA GLY A 18 9.60 9.17 18.72
C GLY A 18 10.37 8.22 17.82
N LEU A 19 11.41 7.56 18.34
CA LEU A 19 12.16 6.54 17.62
C LEU A 19 11.30 5.31 17.29
N GLY A 20 10.49 4.83 18.25
CA GLY A 20 9.57 3.72 18.02
C GLY A 20 8.53 4.03 16.93
N ALA A 21 7.91 5.21 16.99
CA ALA A 21 6.95 5.65 15.99
C ALA A 21 7.59 5.80 14.60
N GLY A 22 8.80 6.38 14.53
CA GLY A 22 9.55 6.48 13.28
C GLY A 22 9.89 5.11 12.70
N PHE A 23 10.30 4.16 13.54
CA PHE A 23 10.58 2.79 13.13
C PHE A 23 9.33 2.08 12.59
N VAL A 24 8.19 2.20 13.26
CA VAL A 24 6.90 1.64 12.78
C VAL A 24 6.49 2.28 11.45
N ALA A 25 6.57 3.60 11.32
CA ALA A 25 6.22 4.31 10.08
C ALA A 25 7.12 3.88 8.91
N TRP A 26 8.41 3.66 9.17
CA TRP A 26 9.34 3.13 8.18
C TRP A 26 9.03 1.67 7.82
N TRP A 27 8.73 0.82 8.81
CA TRP A 27 8.35 -0.58 8.58
C TRP A 27 7.11 -0.68 7.69
N MET A 28 6.08 0.12 7.96
CA MET A 28 4.84 0.08 7.17
C MET A 28 5.06 0.38 5.68
N GLN A 29 6.05 1.21 5.33
CA GLN A 29 6.37 1.51 3.93
C GLN A 29 7.14 0.39 3.22
N ALA A 30 7.93 -0.40 3.97
CA ALA A 30 8.71 -1.52 3.43
C ALA A 30 7.84 -2.63 2.82
N GLY A 31 6.55 -2.67 3.15
CA GLY A 31 5.61 -3.71 2.71
C GLY A 31 4.90 -3.44 1.38
N THR A 32 5.30 -2.44 0.58
CA THR A 32 4.56 -2.14 -0.68
C THR A 32 4.68 -3.33 -1.65
N PRO A 33 3.59 -4.06 -1.94
CA PRO A 33 3.64 -5.17 -2.88
C PRO A 33 4.00 -4.62 -4.27
N GLN A 34 4.96 -5.27 -4.92
CA GLN A 34 5.33 -4.95 -6.30
C GLN A 34 4.17 -5.35 -7.22
N VAL A 35 3.23 -4.43 -7.45
CA VAL A 35 2.14 -4.63 -8.41
C VAL A 35 2.69 -4.43 -9.81
N LYS A 36 2.66 -5.48 -10.63
CA LYS A 36 3.04 -5.39 -12.03
C LYS A 36 1.79 -5.13 -12.87
N ILE A 37 1.80 -4.03 -13.62
CA ILE A 37 0.73 -3.68 -14.55
C ILE A 37 0.94 -4.48 -15.84
N TYR A 38 -0.14 -5.09 -16.33
CA TYR A 38 -0.16 -5.86 -17.57
C TYR A 38 -1.23 -5.29 -18.49
N ASP A 39 -0.86 -5.05 -19.74
CA ASP A 39 -1.79 -4.72 -20.82
C ASP A 39 -2.16 -6.00 -21.57
N ILE A 40 -3.45 -6.24 -21.74
CA ILE A 40 -3.99 -7.44 -22.39
C ILE A 40 -4.92 -6.99 -23.51
N VAL A 41 -4.63 -7.45 -24.73
CA VAL A 41 -5.49 -7.23 -25.89
C VAL A 41 -6.38 -8.45 -26.09
N SER A 42 -7.69 -8.28 -25.99
CA SER A 42 -8.67 -9.34 -26.23
C SER A 42 -9.26 -9.21 -27.63
N PRO A 43 -9.24 -10.26 -28.46
CA PRO A 43 -9.88 -10.25 -29.78
C PRO A 43 -11.43 -10.35 -29.73
N TYR A 44 -12.00 -10.62 -28.56
CA TYR A 44 -13.44 -10.76 -28.33
C TYR A 44 -14.00 -9.60 -27.50
N SER A 45 -15.32 -9.42 -27.54
CA SER A 45 -16.01 -8.42 -26.72
C SER A 45 -15.84 -8.73 -25.23
N VAL A 46 -15.39 -7.72 -24.48
CA VAL A 46 -15.29 -7.72 -23.00
C VAL A 46 -16.50 -7.04 -22.36
N SER A 47 -17.69 -7.23 -22.94
CA SER A 47 -18.94 -6.61 -22.46
C SER A 47 -19.16 -6.92 -20.98
N GLY A 48 -19.37 -5.88 -20.18
CA GLY A 48 -19.52 -5.97 -18.72
C GLY A 48 -18.23 -5.80 -17.93
N LEU A 49 -17.06 -5.77 -18.57
CA LEU A 49 -15.81 -5.43 -17.90
C LEU A 49 -15.74 -3.91 -17.66
N SER A 50 -15.52 -3.53 -16.40
CA SER A 50 -15.40 -2.14 -15.98
C SER A 50 -14.03 -1.87 -15.37
N ALA A 51 -13.62 -0.61 -15.32
CA ALA A 51 -12.52 -0.20 -14.45
C ALA A 51 -12.83 -0.60 -13.01
N ASP A 52 -11.82 -1.07 -12.28
CA ASP A 52 -11.87 -1.64 -10.94
C ASP A 52 -12.47 -3.06 -10.82
N ALA A 53 -12.85 -3.70 -11.93
CA ALA A 53 -13.31 -5.09 -11.87
C ALA A 53 -12.22 -6.03 -11.28
N PRO A 54 -12.59 -7.00 -10.42
CA PRO A 54 -11.62 -7.87 -9.77
C PRO A 54 -10.99 -8.86 -10.76
N VAL A 55 -9.66 -8.89 -10.80
CA VAL A 55 -8.89 -9.89 -11.56
C VAL A 55 -8.68 -11.10 -10.66
N GLN A 56 -9.10 -12.27 -11.13
CA GLN A 56 -9.01 -13.51 -10.37
C GLN A 56 -8.13 -14.54 -11.08
N TYR A 57 -7.21 -15.15 -10.35
CA TYR A 57 -6.44 -16.29 -10.80
C TYR A 57 -6.91 -17.54 -10.05
N LYS A 58 -7.51 -18.50 -10.77
CA LYS A 58 -8.05 -19.75 -10.17
C LYS A 58 -9.02 -19.49 -9.00
N GLY A 59 -9.83 -18.44 -9.09
CA GLY A 59 -10.78 -18.05 -8.03
C GLY A 59 -10.18 -17.24 -6.88
N VAL A 60 -8.89 -16.88 -6.93
CA VAL A 60 -8.25 -15.99 -5.96
C VAL A 60 -8.11 -14.60 -6.57
N GLY A 61 -8.61 -13.57 -5.90
CA GLY A 61 -8.43 -12.18 -6.32
C GLY A 61 -6.95 -11.77 -6.26
N VAL A 62 -6.39 -11.41 -7.41
CA VAL A 62 -4.97 -11.04 -7.57
C VAL A 62 -4.76 -9.56 -7.91
N GLY A 63 -5.84 -8.81 -8.23
CA GLY A 63 -5.76 -7.39 -8.51
C GLY A 63 -7.09 -6.82 -9.02
N SER A 64 -7.05 -5.61 -9.57
CA SER A 64 -8.19 -4.98 -10.24
C SER A 64 -7.79 -4.42 -11.61
N VAL A 65 -8.79 -4.27 -12.49
CA VAL A 65 -8.60 -3.68 -13.82
C VAL A 65 -8.39 -2.18 -13.69
N GLN A 66 -7.25 -1.67 -14.15
CA GLN A 66 -6.96 -0.23 -14.05
C GLN A 66 -7.73 0.60 -15.09
N SER A 67 -7.77 0.15 -16.34
CA SER A 67 -8.51 0.84 -17.41
C SER A 67 -8.90 -0.12 -18.53
N VAL A 68 -9.97 0.23 -19.24
CA VAL A 68 -10.42 -0.48 -20.46
C VAL A 68 -10.56 0.55 -21.56
N LYS A 69 -9.88 0.31 -22.69
CA LYS A 69 -9.88 1.19 -23.85
C LYS A 69 -10.00 0.34 -25.11
N LEU A 70 -10.64 0.90 -26.14
CA LEU A 70 -10.62 0.31 -27.46
C LEU A 70 -9.24 0.54 -28.07
N ASP A 71 -8.63 -0.54 -28.58
CA ASP A 71 -7.42 -0.41 -29.37
C ASP A 71 -7.77 0.23 -30.73
N PRO A 72 -7.09 1.31 -31.15
CA PRO A 72 -7.41 2.02 -32.38
C PRO A 72 -6.86 1.35 -33.66
N GLY A 73 -6.36 0.11 -33.58
CA GLY A 73 -5.80 -0.66 -34.70
C GLY A 73 -6.81 -1.19 -35.71
#